data_AF-A0AAE5GT24-F1
#
_entry.id   AF-A0AAE5GT24-F1
#
_cell.length_a   1.000
_cell.length_b   1.000
_cell.length_c   1.000
_cell.angle_alpha   90.00
_cell.angle_beta   90.00
_cell.angle_gamma   90.00
#
_symmetry.space_group_name_H-M   'P 1'
#
loop_
_entity.id
_entity.type
_entity.pdbx_description
1 polymer ?
#
loop_
_entity_poly.entity_id
_entity_poly.type
_entity_poly.pdbx_seq_one_letter_code
_entity_poly.pdbx_strand_id
1 'polypeptide(L)' 'MIVPWQQIEPATLENLIREFVLREGTDYGDVEISLQDKVDQIRTQLESGEAVVVFSELHETVDIQLKRKF' A
#
# COMPACT_ATOMS: atom_id res chain seq x y z
N MET A 1 2.33 0.17 -15.05
CA MET A 1 1.08 -0.59 -15.27
C MET A 1 0.38 -0.86 -13.95
N ILE A 2 -0.96 -0.90 -13.92
CA ILE A 2 -1.71 -1.33 -12.73
C ILE A 2 -1.73 -2.86 -12.68
N VAL A 3 -1.36 -3.43 -11.54
CA VAL A 3 -1.37 -4.87 -11.29
C VAL A 3 -2.54 -5.20 -10.38
N PRO A 4 -3.38 -6.20 -10.71
CA PRO A 4 -4.41 -6.67 -9.79
C PRO A 4 -3.77 -7.21 -8.51
N TRP A 5 -4.09 -6.60 -7.37
CA TRP A 5 -3.47 -6.98 -6.10
C TRP A 5 -3.81 -8.42 -5.69
N GLN A 6 -4.92 -8.97 -6.18
CA GLN A 6 -5.32 -10.37 -5.98
C GLN A 6 -4.40 -11.38 -6.67
N GLN A 7 -3.58 -10.93 -7.63
CA GLN A 7 -2.59 -11.78 -8.32
C GLN A 7 -1.22 -11.77 -7.62
N ILE A 8 -1.08 -11.00 -6.55
CA ILE A 8 0.17 -10.89 -5.78
C ILE A 8 0.10 -11.87 -4.62
N GLU A 9 1.17 -12.61 -4.40
CA GLU A 9 1.31 -13.49 -3.24
C GLU A 9 0.99 -12.74 -1.95
N PRO A 10 0.15 -13.28 -1.04
CA PRO A 10 -0.32 -12.55 0.14
C PRO A 10 0.80 -11.99 1.02
N ALA A 11 1.89 -12.74 1.18
CA ALA A 11 3.07 -12.30 1.94
C ALA A 11 3.80 -11.13 1.26
N THR A 12 3.89 -11.14 -0.07
CA THR A 12 4.48 -10.04 -0.85
C THR A 12 3.59 -8.81 -0.78
N LEU A 13 2.28 -8.98 -0.92
CA LEU A 13 1.33 -7.88 -0.79
C LEU A 13 1.40 -7.23 0.59
N GLU A 14 1.45 -8.02 1.66
CA GLU A 14 1.61 -7.50 3.02
C GLU A 14 2.89 -6.70 3.18
N ASN A 15 4.01 -7.19 2.65
CA ASN A 15 5.29 -6.46 2.67
C ASN A 15 5.22 -5.13 1.90
N LEU A 16 4.57 -5.12 0.73
CA LEU A 16 4.38 -3.88 -0.04
C LEU A 16 3.53 -2.86 0.73
N ILE A 17 2.47 -3.31 1.40
CA ILE A 17 1.62 -2.46 2.23
C ILE A 17 2.42 -1.90 3.42
N ARG A 18 3.18 -2.74 4.12
CA ARG A 18 4.05 -2.31 5.23
C ARG A 18 5.03 -1.25 4.78
N GLU A 19 5.74 -1.49 3.67
CA GLU A 19 6.69 -0.55 3.07
C GLU A 19 6.02 0.79 2.73
N PHE A 20 4.83 0.75 2.12
CA PHE A 20 4.05 1.95 1.80
C PHE A 20 3.69 2.75 3.06
N VAL A 21 3.18 2.07 4.10
CA VAL A 21 2.81 2.69 5.37
C VAL A 21 4.02 3.31 6.08
N LEU A 22 5.17 2.63 6.05
CA LEU A 22 6.42 3.13 6.62
C LEU A 22 6.92 4.39 5.90
N ARG A 23 6.73 4.47 4.58
CA ARG A 23 7.11 5.65 3.77
C ARG A 23 6.17 6.84 3.97
N GLU A 24 4.87 6.61 4.14
CA GLU A 24 3.92 7.69 4.45
C GLU A 24 3.98 8.13 5.94
N GLY A 25 4.52 7.28 6.82
CA GLY A 25 4.65 7.54 8.25
C GLY A 25 5.76 8.53 8.61
N THR A 26 5.52 9.82 8.38
CA THR A 26 6.34 10.92 8.96
C THR A 26 5.84 11.40 10.31
N ASP A 27 4.73 10.85 10.82
CA ASP A 27 4.09 11.31 12.04
C ASP A 27 3.75 10.12 12.94
N TYR A 28 4.73 9.70 13.75
CA TYR A 28 4.49 8.89 14.94
C TYR A 28 4.25 9.84 16.12
N GLY A 29 3.24 10.71 16.01
CA GLY A 29 2.83 11.67 17.04
C GLY A 29 1.57 11.20 17.77
N ASP A 30 1.70 10.97 19.08
CA ASP A 30 0.71 10.88 20.20
C ASP A 30 -0.63 10.13 20.05
N VAL A 31 -1.08 9.75 18.85
CA VAL A 31 -2.27 8.94 18.60
C VAL A 31 -1.82 7.65 17.91
N GLU A 32 -1.57 6.63 18.71
CA GLU A 32 -1.05 5.32 18.30
C GLU A 32 -2.04 4.55 17.42
N ILE A 33 -2.21 4.94 16.16
CA ILE A 33 -2.67 3.98 15.16
C ILE A 33 -1.53 3.00 14.93
N SER A 34 -1.74 1.74 15.27
CA SER A 34 -0.70 0.73 15.14
C SER A 34 -0.32 0.54 13.67
N LEU A 35 0.91 0.08 13.42
CA LEU A 35 1.35 -0.30 12.07
C LEU A 35 0.35 -1.30 11.44
N GLN A 36 -0.19 -2.20 12.26
CA GLN A 36 -1.16 -3.20 11.81
C GLN A 36 -2.48 -2.55 11.37
N ASP A 37 -3.02 -1.61 12.15
CA ASP A 37 -4.25 -0.89 11.77
C ASP A 37 -4.08 -0.14 10.44
N LYS A 38 -2.92 0.47 10.20
CA LYS A 38 -2.63 1.10 8.90
C LYS A 38 -2.54 0.08 7.78
N VAL A 39 -1.93 -1.09 8.00
CA VAL A 39 -1.89 -2.18 7.00
C VAL A 39 -3.30 -2.62 6.62
N ASP A 40 -4.17 -2.84 7.61
CA ASP A 40 -5.57 -3.22 7.38
C ASP A 40 -6.37 -2.11 6.66
N GLN A 41 -6.10 -0.84 6.94
CA GLN A 41 -6.69 0.28 6.20
C GLN A 41 -6.28 0.29 4.73
N ILE A 42 -4.99 0.12 4.41
CA ILE A 42 -4.53 0.07 3.02
C ILE A 42 -5.11 -1.15 2.29
N ARG A 43 -5.22 -2.29 2.97
CA ARG A 43 -5.89 -3.47 2.42
C ARG A 43 -7.34 -3.18 2.02
N THR A 44 -8.08 -2.53 2.91
CA THR A 44 -9.47 -2.12 2.63
C THR A 44 -9.54 -1.13 1.45
N GLN A 45 -8.55 -0.26 1.30
CA GLN A 45 -8.45 0.67 0.17
C GLN A 45 -8.13 -0.05 -1.14
N LEU A 46 -7.32 -1.11 -1.12
CA LEU A 46 -7.10 -1.97 -2.29
C LEU A 46 -8.38 -2.71 -2.68
N GLU A 47 -9.16 -3.19 -1.71
CA GLU A 47 -10.43 -3.88 -1.93
C GLU A 47 -11.52 -2.96 -2.50
N SER A 48 -11.65 -1.74 -1.98
CA SER A 48 -12.56 -0.71 -2.50
C SER A 48 -12.08 -0.07 -3.80
N GLY A 49 -10.82 -0.33 -4.19
CA GLY A 49 -10.18 0.27 -5.35
C GLY A 49 -9.78 1.73 -5.15
N GLU A 50 -9.75 2.24 -3.92
CA GLU A 50 -9.17 3.55 -3.57
C GLU A 50 -7.64 3.54 -3.57
N ALA A 51 -7.01 2.37 -3.49
CA ALA A 51 -5.58 2.15 -3.71
C ALA A 51 -5.37 1.14 -4.85
N VAL A 52 -4.24 1.23 -5.54
CA VAL A 52 -3.84 0.30 -6.60
C VAL A 52 -2.36 -0.06 -6.47
N VAL A 53 -2.02 -1.27 -6.89
CA VAL A 53 -0.62 -1.67 -7.06
C VAL A 53 -0.15 -1.27 -8.44
N VAL A 54 0.99 -0.59 -8.51
CA VAL A 54 1.60 -0.10 -9.74
C VAL A 54 2.95 -0.78 -9.91
N PHE A 55 3.14 -1.41 -11.07
CA PHE A 55 4.44 -1.89 -11.51
C PHE A 55 5.07 -0.92 -12.50
N SER A 56 6.31 -0.52 -12.24
CA SER A 56 7.11 0.31 -13.12
C SER A 56 8.07 -0.57 -13.92
N GLU A 57 7.80 -0.74 -15.22
CA GLU A 57 8.68 -1.51 -16.11
C GLU A 57 10.05 -0.87 -16.27
N LEU A 58 10.13 0.47 -16.22
CA LEU A 58 11.38 1.21 -16.38
C LEU A 58 12.35 0.97 -15.22
N HIS A 59 11.82 0.77 -14.02
CA HIS A 59 12.60 0.63 -12.80
C HIS A 59 12.49 -0.77 -12.17
N GLU A 60 11.73 -1.68 -12.80
CA GLU A 60 11.42 -3.02 -12.31
C GLU A 60 10.97 -3.03 -10.84
N THR A 61 10.14 -2.05 -10.46
CA THR A 61 9.67 -1.84 -9.08
C THR A 61 8.16 -1.97 -8.97
N VAL A 62 7.71 -2.45 -7.81
CA VAL A 62 6.29 -2.52 -7.43
C VAL A 62 6.05 -1.56 -6.28
N ASP A 63 4.99 -0.77 -6.38
CA ASP A 63 4.62 0.22 -5.38
C ASP A 63 3.09 0.34 -5.24
N ILE A 64 2.61 0.93 -4.14
CA ILE A 64 1.19 1.15 -3.89
C ILE A 64 0.89 2.65 -4.05
N GLN A 65 -0.18 2.97 -4.77
CA GLN A 65 -0.58 4.35 -5.03
C GLN A 65 -2.05 4.54 -4.68
N LEU A 66 -2.33 5.61 -3.93
CA LEU A 66 -3.70 6.02 -3.60
C LEU A 66 -4.31 6.76 -4.80
N LYS A 67 -5.52 6.39 -5.21
CA LYS A 67 -6.26 7.09 -6.28
C LYS A 67 -6.63 8.53 -5.89
N ARG A 68 -6.68 8.86 -4.60
CA ARG A 68 -7.08 10.19 -4.09
C ARG A 68 -5.99 11.26 -4.13
N LYS A 69 -4.80 11.01 -4.68
CA LYS A 69 -3.82 12.08 -4.95
C LYS A 69 -4.09 12.75 -6.31
N PHE A 70 -5.21 13.45 -6.42
CA PHE A 70 -5.49 14.48 -7.45
C PHE A 70 -6.38 15.59 -6.87
#